data_AF-A6G3H5-F1
#
_entry.id   AF-A6G3H5-F1
#
_cell.length_a   1.000
_cell.length_b   1.000
_cell.length_c   1.000
_cell.angle_alpha   90.00
_cell.angle_beta   90.00
_cell.angle_gamma   90.00
#
_symmetry.space_group_name_H-M   'P 1'
#
loop_
_entity.id
_entity.type
_entity.pdbx_description
1 polymer ?
#
loop_
_entity_poly.entity_id
_entity_poly.type
_entity_poly.pdbx_seq_one_letter_code
_entity_poly.pdbx_strand_id
1 'polypeptide(L)'
;MVRSADFIPLLEQAQRRAIVAVLRGHPRWTLGDLLEHIERSGPRASALRGLRLEELQGCRARSIPRSVDDLRRLEQARHVAGAEFDELVRAVLLEARAVSPGGWVSAGHVRERVGGPRWKLLGSFTRLVEAGLAERKGKTSSTRYRALDSGGAP
;
A
#
# COMPACT_ATOMS: atom_id res chain seq x y z
N MET A 1 -25.28 -10.46 32.01
CA MET A 1 -25.16 -9.10 32.56
C MET A 1 -23.75 -8.59 32.28
N VAL A 2 -23.52 -7.97 31.11
CA VAL A 2 -22.22 -7.38 30.76
C VAL A 2 -22.13 -6.03 31.48
N ARG A 3 -21.12 -5.82 32.32
CA ARG A 3 -20.99 -4.63 33.17
C ARG A 3 -20.63 -3.41 32.30
N SER A 4 -21.26 -2.26 32.56
CA SER A 4 -21.05 -0.99 31.84
C SER A 4 -19.59 -0.50 31.78
N ALA A 5 -18.69 -1.03 32.61
CA ALA A 5 -17.28 -0.66 32.61
C ALA A 5 -16.49 -1.16 31.40
N ASP A 6 -16.89 -2.29 30.80
CA ASP A 6 -16.19 -2.87 29.64
C ASP A 6 -16.54 -2.17 28.32
N PHE A 7 -17.63 -1.39 28.31
CA PHE A 7 -18.08 -0.64 27.13
C PHE A 7 -17.30 0.66 26.91
N ILE A 8 -16.79 1.28 27.97
CA ILE A 8 -16.08 2.58 27.89
C ILE A 8 -14.80 2.43 27.05
N PRO A 9 -13.91 1.46 27.31
CA PRO A 9 -12.70 1.26 26.50
C PRO A 9 -13.01 0.89 25.04
N LEU A 10 -14.06 0.11 24.82
CA LEU A 10 -14.50 -0.29 23.47
C LEU A 10 -15.05 0.89 22.68
N LEU A 11 -15.83 1.76 23.33
CA LEU A 11 -16.37 2.98 22.72
C LEU A 11 -15.26 3.97 22.37
N GLU A 12 -14.30 4.17 23.28
CA GLU A 12 -13.11 4.99 23.01
C GLU A 12 -12.27 4.43 21.86
N GLN A 13 -12.08 3.10 21.81
CA GLN A 13 -11.35 2.47 20.72
C GLN A 13 -12.11 2.57 19.39
N ALA A 14 -13.44 2.44 19.39
CA ALA A 14 -14.28 2.65 18.20
C ALA A 14 -14.22 4.11 17.73
N GLN A 15 -14.27 5.07 18.65
CA GLN A 15 -14.16 6.50 18.36
C GLN A 15 -12.79 6.85 17.77
N ARG A 16 -11.68 6.33 18.34
CA ARG A 16 -10.33 6.52 17.78
C ARG A 16 -10.23 5.95 16.37
N ARG A 17 -10.76 4.75 16.12
CA ARG A 17 -10.78 4.15 14.77
C ARG A 17 -11.57 4.99 13.77
N ALA A 18 -12.73 5.51 14.19
CA ALA A 18 -13.56 6.37 13.35
C ALA A 18 -12.84 7.68 12.99
N ILE A 19 -12.18 8.32 13.97
CA ILE A 19 -11.39 9.53 13.72
C ILE A 19 -10.25 9.25 12.73
N VAL A 20 -9.49 8.18 12.93
CA VAL A 20 -8.41 7.79 12.00
C VAL A 20 -8.93 7.55 10.59
N ALA A 21 -10.11 6.92 10.44
CA ALA A 21 -10.73 6.70 9.14
C ALA A 21 -11.11 8.01 8.45
N VAL A 22 -11.68 8.96 9.20
CA VAL A 22 -12.01 10.30 8.70
C VAL A 22 -10.74 11.04 8.27
N LEU A 23 -9.70 11.06 9.11
CA LEU A 23 -8.43 11.73 8.79
C LEU A 23 -7.79 11.20 7.51
N ARG A 24 -7.85 9.88 7.29
CA ARG A 24 -7.37 9.27 6.03
C ARG A 24 -8.23 9.60 4.82
N GLY A 25 -9.51 9.92 5.01
CA GLY A 25 -10.42 10.33 3.94
C GLY A 25 -10.25 11.77 3.47
N HIS A 26 -9.49 12.60 4.20
CA HIS A 26 -9.31 14.02 3.91
C HIS A 26 -7.83 14.41 3.72
N PRO A 27 -7.18 13.99 2.61
CA PRO A 27 -5.75 14.20 2.38
C PRO A 27 -5.34 15.66 2.13
N ARG A 28 -6.32 16.57 1.99
CA ARG A 28 -6.10 18.01 1.82
C ARG A 28 -6.07 18.77 3.14
N TRP A 29 -6.38 18.11 4.26
CA TRP A 29 -6.32 18.74 5.58
C TRP A 29 -4.87 18.90 6.00
N THR A 30 -4.55 20.11 6.44
CA THR A 30 -3.27 20.47 7.00
C THR A 30 -3.21 20.15 8.49
N LEU A 31 -2.00 20.16 9.06
CA LEU A 31 -1.84 20.09 10.52
C LEU A 31 -2.52 21.30 11.20
N GLY A 32 -2.61 22.45 10.54
CA GLY A 32 -3.31 23.63 11.04
C GLY A 32 -4.82 23.39 11.17
N ASP A 33 -5.45 22.77 10.18
CA ASP A 33 -6.89 22.43 10.22
C ASP A 33 -7.20 21.46 11.39
N LEU A 34 -6.26 20.56 11.70
CA LEU A 34 -6.38 19.62 12.81
C LEU A 34 -6.20 20.31 14.17
N LEU A 35 -5.23 21.21 14.29
CA LEU A 35 -5.02 22.02 15.50
C LEU A 35 -6.25 22.86 15.80
N GLU A 36 -6.86 23.47 14.78
CA GLU A 36 -8.07 24.27 14.95
C GLU A 36 -9.24 23.44 15.52
N HIS A 37 -9.38 22.19 15.09
CA HIS A 37 -10.38 21.26 15.64
C HIS A 37 -10.07 20.82 17.09
N ILE A 38 -8.80 20.82 17.48
CA ILE A 38 -8.35 20.50 18.84
C ILE A 38 -8.54 21.70 19.78
N GLU A 39 -8.32 22.92 19.30
CA GLU A 39 -8.40 24.17 20.06
C GLU A 39 -9.85 24.56 20.37
N ARG A 40 -10.77 24.33 19.43
CA ARG A 40 -12.22 24.55 19.64
C ARG A 40 -12.85 23.65 20.73
N SER A 41 -12.06 22.80 21.39
CA SER A 41 -12.46 21.98 22.55
C SER A 41 -13.73 21.15 22.32
N GLY A 42 -13.94 20.69 21.09
CA GLY A 42 -15.08 19.87 20.72
C GLY A 42 -15.05 18.48 21.36
N PRO A 43 -16.16 17.72 21.29
CA PRO A 43 -16.30 16.39 21.92
C PRO A 43 -15.31 15.33 21.42
N ARG A 44 -14.53 15.63 20.38
CA ARG A 44 -13.49 14.76 19.80
C ARG A 44 -12.07 15.25 20.05
N ALA A 45 -11.89 16.41 20.69
CA ALA A 45 -10.58 17.03 20.91
C ALA A 45 -9.69 16.18 21.82
N SER A 46 -10.25 15.56 22.87
CA SER A 46 -9.51 14.64 23.74
C SER A 46 -8.99 13.41 22.97
N ALA A 47 -9.85 12.81 22.13
CA ALA A 47 -9.50 11.68 21.29
C ALA A 47 -8.47 12.05 20.21
N LEU A 48 -8.56 13.27 19.64
CA LEU A 48 -7.58 13.80 18.68
C LEU A 48 -6.21 14.05 19.33
N ARG A 49 -6.17 14.64 20.54
CA ARG A 49 -4.91 14.85 21.30
C ARG A 49 -4.24 13.55 21.70
N GLY A 50 -5.03 12.51 21.98
CA GLY A 50 -4.52 11.21 22.39
C GLY A 50 -4.06 10.32 21.24
N LEU A 51 -4.32 10.69 19.98
CA LEU A 51 -3.92 9.92 18.81
C LEU A 51 -2.40 9.95 18.62
N ARG A 52 -1.80 8.77 18.53
CA ARG A 52 -0.39 8.61 18.20
C ARG A 52 -0.21 8.59 16.69
N LEU A 53 0.95 9.06 16.22
CA LEU A 53 1.32 9.03 14.80
C LEU A 53 1.28 7.60 14.23
N GLU A 54 1.64 6.59 15.03
CA GLU A 54 1.56 5.17 14.65
C GLU A 54 0.12 4.71 14.35
N GLU A 55 -0.89 5.29 15.01
CA GLU A 55 -2.31 4.99 14.76
C GLU A 55 -2.79 5.62 13.45
N LEU A 56 -2.29 6.81 13.11
CA LEU A 56 -2.52 7.47 11.82
C LEU A 56 -1.86 6.73 10.67
N GLN A 57 -0.67 6.17 10.92
CA GLN A 57 0.05 5.32 9.97
C GLN A 57 -0.68 3.98 9.77
N GLY A 58 -1.35 3.47 10.81
CA GLY A 58 -2.13 2.25 10.76
C GLY A 58 -1.24 1.01 10.75
N CYS A 59 -1.73 -0.07 11.35
CA CYS A 59 -1.05 -1.35 11.31
C CYS A 59 -0.67 -1.70 9.87
N ARG A 60 0.64 -1.78 9.65
CA ARG A 60 1.45 -1.88 8.43
C ARG A 60 2.18 -0.56 8.16
N ALA A 61 3.48 -0.63 8.36
CA ALA A 61 4.43 -0.16 7.36
C ALA A 61 4.01 -0.68 5.96
N ARG A 62 3.00 -0.03 5.37
CA ARG A 62 2.58 -0.18 3.98
C ARG A 62 3.19 1.00 3.26
N SER A 63 4.50 0.82 3.00
CA SER A 63 5.18 1.25 1.79
C SER A 63 4.70 2.56 1.15
N ILE A 64 5.52 3.61 1.34
CA ILE A 64 5.89 4.66 0.36
C ILE A 64 4.71 5.48 -0.24
N PRO A 65 4.84 6.81 -0.45
CA PRO A 65 3.77 7.61 -1.02
C PRO A 65 3.24 7.02 -2.33
N ARG A 66 1.94 6.77 -2.41
CA ARG A 66 1.26 6.42 -3.67
C ARG A 66 1.40 7.61 -4.61
N SER A 67 2.23 7.49 -5.63
CA SER A 67 2.24 8.49 -6.70
C SER A 67 0.89 8.50 -7.42
N VAL A 68 0.55 9.59 -8.10
CA VAL A 68 -0.65 9.65 -8.96
C VAL A 68 -0.63 8.51 -9.99
N ASP A 69 0.56 8.11 -10.45
CA ASP A 69 0.74 6.98 -11.35
C ASP A 69 0.34 5.64 -10.72
N ASP A 70 0.64 5.41 -9.43
CA ASP A 70 0.23 4.19 -8.74
C ASP A 70 -1.30 4.10 -8.63
N LEU A 71 -1.99 5.22 -8.40
CA LEU A 71 -3.46 5.25 -8.40
C LEU A 71 -4.04 4.94 -9.79
N ARG A 72 -3.43 5.46 -10.85
CA ARG A 72 -3.84 5.17 -12.23
C ARG A 72 -3.60 3.70 -12.60
N ARG A 73 -2.45 3.14 -12.23
CA ARG A 73 -2.15 1.71 -12.44
C ARG A 73 -3.13 0.81 -11.70
N LEU A 74 -3.51 1.16 -10.46
CA LEU A 74 -4.49 0.42 -9.69
C LEU A 74 -5.86 0.36 -10.38
N GLU A 75 -6.31 1.46 -10.98
CA GLU A 75 -7.58 1.48 -11.71
C GLU A 75 -7.47 0.69 -13.02
N GLN A 76 -6.40 0.88 -13.79
CA GLN A 76 -6.15 0.13 -15.02
C GLN A 76 -6.08 -1.38 -14.78
N ALA A 77 -5.39 -1.80 -13.73
CA ALA A 77 -5.22 -3.20 -13.34
C ALA A 77 -6.54 -3.94 -13.06
N ARG A 78 -7.63 -3.22 -12.79
CA ARG A 78 -8.97 -3.81 -12.63
C ARG A 78 -9.54 -4.30 -13.95
N HIS A 79 -9.17 -3.67 -15.06
CA HIS A 79 -9.79 -3.88 -16.37
C HIS A 79 -8.90 -4.65 -17.36
N VAL A 80 -7.57 -4.59 -17.21
CA VAL A 80 -6.63 -5.22 -18.15
C VAL A 80 -6.26 -6.64 -17.74
N ALA A 81 -5.95 -7.54 -18.66
CA ALA A 81 -5.49 -8.91 -18.35
C ALA A 81 -4.39 -9.36 -19.34
N GLY A 82 -3.73 -10.48 -19.04
CA GLY A 82 -2.67 -11.01 -19.91
C GLY A 82 -1.51 -10.02 -20.08
N ALA A 83 -1.06 -9.82 -21.32
CA ALA A 83 0.12 -9.01 -21.65
C ALA A 83 0.01 -7.56 -21.17
N GLU A 84 -1.18 -6.95 -21.24
CA GLU A 84 -1.39 -5.58 -20.76
C GLU A 84 -1.17 -5.45 -19.25
N PHE A 85 -1.56 -6.47 -18.48
CA PHE A 85 -1.29 -6.52 -17.05
C PHE A 85 0.20 -6.78 -16.78
N ASP A 86 0.86 -7.55 -17.64
CA ASP A 86 2.30 -7.84 -17.52
C ASP A 86 3.14 -6.58 -17.71
N GLU A 87 2.75 -5.67 -18.60
CA GLU A 87 3.40 -4.37 -18.76
C GLU A 87 3.28 -3.49 -17.51
N LEU A 88 2.12 -3.50 -16.82
CA LEU A 88 1.97 -2.79 -15.55
C LEU A 88 2.91 -3.35 -14.47
N VAL A 89 3.04 -4.67 -14.40
CA VAL A 89 3.96 -5.35 -13.48
C VAL A 89 5.42 -5.02 -13.82
N ARG A 90 5.77 -5.09 -15.10
CA ARG A 90 7.11 -4.80 -15.61
C ARG A 90 7.51 -3.35 -15.34
N ALA A 91 6.62 -2.39 -15.55
CA ALA A 91 6.87 -0.97 -15.24
C ALA A 91 7.29 -0.78 -13.78
N VAL A 92 6.58 -1.43 -12.84
CA VAL A 92 6.93 -1.36 -11.40
C VAL A 92 8.29 -1.99 -11.10
N LEU A 93 8.64 -3.10 -11.78
CA LEU A 93 9.96 -3.72 -11.62
C LEU A 93 11.10 -2.85 -12.19
N LEU A 94 10.87 -2.18 -13.32
CA LEU A 94 11.83 -1.26 -13.93
C LEU A 94 12.07 -0.03 -13.05
N GLU A 95 11.01 0.54 -12.49
CA GLU A 95 11.10 1.65 -11.54
C GLU A 95 11.89 1.26 -10.29
N ALA A 96 11.63 0.06 -9.74
CA ALA A 96 12.38 -0.43 -8.59
C ALA A 96 13.88 -0.58 -8.87
N ARG A 97 14.24 -1.00 -10.10
CA ARG A 97 15.63 -1.05 -10.55
C ARG A 97 16.26 0.34 -10.68
N ALA A 98 15.51 1.34 -11.14
CA ALA A 98 16.01 2.71 -11.24
C ALA A 98 16.31 3.34 -9.87
N VAL A 99 15.54 2.95 -8.83
CA VAL A 99 15.67 3.53 -7.49
C VAL A 99 16.70 2.80 -6.61
N SER A 100 16.90 1.49 -6.81
CA SER A 100 17.74 0.68 -5.92
C SER A 100 18.76 -0.17 -6.68
N PRO A 101 20.05 -0.15 -6.26
CA PRO A 101 21.07 -1.01 -6.86
C PRO A 101 20.68 -2.49 -6.72
N GLY A 102 20.47 -3.15 -7.86
CA GLY A 102 20.03 -4.55 -7.96
C GLY A 102 18.53 -4.74 -8.22
N GLY A 103 17.69 -3.75 -7.95
CA GLY A 103 16.28 -3.73 -8.37
C GLY A 103 15.37 -4.83 -7.81
N TRP A 104 15.77 -5.50 -6.73
CA TRP A 104 15.05 -6.64 -6.17
C TRP A 104 13.88 -6.19 -5.28
N VAL A 105 12.65 -6.59 -5.62
CA VAL A 105 11.44 -6.28 -4.86
C VAL A 105 10.63 -7.52 -4.52
N SER A 106 9.83 -7.47 -3.45
CA SER A 106 8.90 -8.57 -3.14
C SER A 106 7.67 -8.54 -4.04
N ALA A 107 7.01 -9.69 -4.19
CA ALA A 107 5.66 -9.75 -4.75
C ALA A 107 4.66 -8.86 -3.99
N GLY A 108 4.84 -8.69 -2.69
CA GLY A 108 4.01 -7.80 -1.86
C GLY A 108 4.12 -6.35 -2.31
N HIS A 109 5.34 -5.87 -2.51
CA HIS A 109 5.61 -4.52 -3.00
C HIS A 109 4.97 -4.26 -4.37
N VAL A 110 5.14 -5.18 -5.32
CA VAL A 110 4.53 -5.05 -6.65
C VAL A 110 3.00 -5.07 -6.56
N ARG A 111 2.42 -5.97 -5.74
CA ARG A 111 0.98 -6.01 -5.52
C ARG A 111 0.43 -4.71 -4.95
N GLU A 112 1.17 -4.04 -4.08
CA GLU A 112 0.74 -2.78 -3.47
C GLU A 112 0.69 -1.63 -4.49
N ARG A 113 1.50 -1.69 -5.55
CA ARG A 113 1.58 -0.65 -6.59
C ARG A 113 0.73 -0.95 -7.83
N VAL A 114 0.63 -2.22 -8.24
CA VAL A 114 -0.17 -2.67 -9.39
C VAL A 114 -1.59 -3.03 -8.99
N GLY A 115 -1.79 -3.58 -7.79
CA GLY A 115 -3.06 -4.11 -7.33
C GLY A 115 -3.39 -5.50 -7.87
N GLY A 116 -4.69 -5.76 -8.00
CA GLY A 116 -5.23 -7.02 -8.51
C GLY A 116 -5.20 -8.19 -7.51
N PRO A 117 -5.89 -9.30 -7.86
CA PRO A 117 -5.89 -10.51 -7.05
C PRO A 117 -4.55 -11.25 -7.19
N ARG A 118 -4.17 -11.99 -6.13
CA ARG A 118 -2.87 -12.68 -6.04
C ARG A 118 -2.59 -13.61 -7.22
N TRP A 119 -3.60 -14.35 -7.69
CA TRP A 119 -3.45 -15.31 -8.80
C TRP A 119 -3.01 -14.64 -10.10
N LYS A 120 -3.52 -13.44 -10.38
CA LYS A 120 -3.21 -12.66 -11.59
C LYS A 120 -1.76 -12.18 -11.58
N LEU A 121 -1.31 -11.72 -10.41
CA LEU A 121 0.06 -11.31 -10.21
C LEU A 121 1.04 -12.48 -10.31
N LEU A 122 0.70 -13.65 -9.77
CA LEU A 122 1.53 -14.84 -9.90
C LEU A 122 1.64 -15.29 -11.36
N GLY A 123 0.52 -15.33 -12.10
CA GLY A 123 0.54 -15.64 -13.53
C GLY A 123 1.39 -14.66 -14.34
N SER A 124 1.34 -13.37 -13.98
CA SER A 124 2.17 -12.34 -14.60
C SER A 124 3.67 -12.54 -14.34
N PHE A 125 4.04 -12.80 -13.08
CA PHE A 125 5.44 -13.10 -12.76
C PHE A 125 5.97 -14.33 -13.49
N THR A 126 5.16 -15.40 -13.60
CA THR A 126 5.54 -16.58 -14.38
C THR A 126 5.82 -16.22 -15.83
N ARG A 127 4.90 -15.53 -16.50
CA ARG A 127 5.08 -15.13 -17.92
C ARG A 127 6.27 -14.20 -18.13
N LEU A 128 6.49 -13.23 -17.24
CA LEU A 128 7.62 -12.31 -17.34
C LEU A 128 8.97 -13.03 -17.15
N VAL A 129 9.02 -14.03 -16.26
CA VAL A 129 10.21 -14.86 -16.06
C VAL A 129 10.46 -15.78 -17.25
N GLU A 130 9.41 -16.44 -17.76
CA GLU A 130 9.48 -17.31 -18.94
C GLU A 130 9.89 -16.52 -20.20
N ALA A 131 9.44 -15.26 -20.32
CA ALA A 131 9.81 -14.36 -21.40
C ALA A 131 11.22 -13.74 -21.24
N GLY A 132 11.95 -14.05 -20.18
CA GLY A 132 13.28 -13.47 -19.91
C GLY A 132 13.26 -11.97 -19.56
N LEU A 133 12.09 -11.41 -19.23
CA LEU A 133 11.91 -9.99 -18.90
C LEU A 133 12.04 -9.71 -17.40
N ALA A 134 11.98 -10.75 -16.57
CA ALA A 134 12.18 -10.66 -15.14
C ALA A 134 12.98 -11.85 -14.60
N GLU A 135 13.68 -11.63 -13.50
CA GLU A 135 14.34 -12.69 -12.76
C GLU A 135 13.65 -12.91 -11.42
N ARG A 136 13.58 -14.17 -10.99
CA ARG A 136 13.03 -14.58 -9.70
C ARG A 136 14.13 -15.17 -8.81
N LYS A 137 14.20 -14.71 -7.56
CA LYS A 137 15.08 -15.25 -6.53
C LYS A 137 14.29 -15.72 -5.32
N GLY A 138 14.49 -16.99 -4.91
CA GLY A 138 13.86 -17.60 -3.73
C GLY A 138 12.66 -18.50 -4.05
N LYS A 139 12.31 -19.38 -3.10
CA LYS A 139 11.25 -20.40 -3.26
C LYS A 139 10.01 -20.15 -2.38
N THR A 140 10.10 -19.29 -1.36
CA THR A 140 9.09 -19.12 -0.30
C THR A 140 8.61 -17.66 -0.18
N SER A 141 8.17 -17.21 1.00
CA SER A 141 7.71 -15.83 1.27
C SER A 141 8.79 -14.76 1.05
N SER A 142 10.06 -15.15 1.00
CA SER A 142 11.20 -14.27 0.69
C SER A 142 11.43 -14.08 -0.81
N THR A 143 10.55 -14.60 -1.68
CA THR A 143 10.69 -14.48 -3.13
C THR A 143 10.80 -13.01 -3.55
N ARG A 144 11.88 -12.70 -4.27
CA ARG A 144 12.15 -11.40 -4.87
C ARG A 144 12.11 -11.50 -6.39
N TYR A 145 11.75 -10.39 -7.02
CA TYR A 145 11.73 -10.22 -8.47
C TYR A 145 12.52 -8.98 -8.84
N ARG A 146 13.16 -8.98 -10.01
CA ARG A 146 13.76 -7.80 -10.63
C ARG A 146 13.48 -7.81 -12.13
N ALA A 147 13.44 -6.64 -12.75
CA ALA A 147 13.40 -6.52 -14.20
C ALA A 147 14.76 -6.85 -14.82
N LEU A 148 14.75 -7.48 -16.00
CA LEU A 148 15.91 -7.63 -16.87
C LEU A 148 15.79 -6.66 -18.06
N ASP A 149 16.92 -6.27 -18.64
CA ASP A 149 16.90 -5.55 -19.92
C ASP A 149 16.39 -6.51 -21.00
N SER A 150 15.57 -6.01 -21.91
CA SER A 150 14.94 -6.79 -23.00
C SER A 150 15.94 -7.36 -24.04
N GLY A 151 17.21 -7.59 -23.68
CA GLY A 151 18.30 -7.93 -24.59
C GLY A 151 19.33 -8.89 -24.00
N GLY A 152 18.87 -9.96 -23.35
CA GLY A 152 19.77 -10.96 -22.78
C GLY A 152 19.17 -12.36 -22.75
N ALA A 153 18.77 -12.87 -23.92
CA ALA A 153 18.82 -14.31 -24.15
C ALA A 153 20.26 -14.68 -24.57
N PRO A 154 20.87 -15.74 -24.03
CA PRO A 154 22.09 -16.31 -24.61
C PRO A 154 21.86 -16.83 -26.03
#